data_AF-A0A2D6XLF1-F1
#
_entry.id   AF-A0A2D6XLF1-F1
#
_cell.length_a   1.000
_cell.length_b   1.000
_cell.length_c   1.000
_cell.angle_alpha   90.00
_cell.angle_beta   90.00
_cell.angle_gamma   90.00
#
_symmetry.space_group_name_H-M   'P 1'
#
loop_
_entity.id
_entity.type
_entity.pdbx_description
1 polymer ?
#
loop_
_entity_poly.entity_id
_entity_poly.type
_entity_poly.pdbx_seq_one_letter_code
_entity_poly.pdbx_strand_id
1 'polypeptide(L)'
;MADLVNVTIDSTPEWKKWYREIENYTYIISHDANQWHVNRRGNSCKLHSRIHFKFTKWKGAKCLIRHDASMDKLWVTVRLPDNFCELCERRIKVDKSLCMPCAVRRTKDLKPFYDHYQIREITVLTQDFEYVYRLFKYMGIKDKLVVHHLDCNHVIRCEHIRWFINNNRNNLPKYSSKVRERRTELVKFIK
;
A
#
# COMPACT_ATOMS: atom_id res chain seq x y z
N MET A 1 -10.40 1.08 -32.01
CA MET A 1 -11.15 -0.18 -31.80
C MET A 1 -11.18 -0.44 -30.31
N ALA A 2 -12.26 -0.98 -29.74
CA ALA A 2 -12.26 -1.32 -28.30
C ALA A 2 -11.41 -2.58 -28.12
N ASP A 3 -10.32 -2.50 -27.39
CA ASP A 3 -9.43 -3.65 -27.19
C ASP A 3 -10.16 -4.76 -26.42
N LEU A 4 -9.96 -5.99 -26.90
CA LEU A 4 -10.50 -7.21 -26.33
C LEU A 4 -9.41 -7.90 -25.52
N VAL A 5 -9.66 -8.13 -24.24
CA VAL A 5 -8.67 -8.69 -23.30
C VAL A 5 -9.22 -9.96 -22.65
N ASN A 6 -8.52 -11.08 -22.82
CA ASN A 6 -8.86 -12.33 -22.14
C ASN A 6 -8.24 -12.35 -20.75
N VAL A 7 -9.02 -12.72 -19.73
CA VAL A 7 -8.58 -12.81 -18.33
C VAL A 7 -9.19 -14.04 -17.68
N THR A 8 -8.47 -14.67 -16.75
CA THR A 8 -9.02 -15.73 -15.90
C THR A 8 -9.16 -15.21 -14.47
N ILE A 9 -10.31 -15.44 -13.85
CA ILE A 9 -10.59 -15.09 -12.45
C ILE A 9 -11.27 -16.28 -11.77
N ASP A 10 -10.46 -17.18 -11.22
CA ASP A 10 -10.88 -18.39 -10.52
C ASP A 10 -10.75 -18.25 -9.00
N SER A 11 -10.49 -17.03 -8.51
CA SER A 11 -10.31 -16.78 -7.08
C SER A 11 -10.57 -15.32 -6.68
N THR A 12 -10.86 -15.12 -5.39
CA THR A 12 -10.99 -13.75 -4.83
C THR A 12 -9.68 -12.94 -4.90
N PRO A 13 -8.47 -13.52 -4.70
CA PRO A 13 -7.20 -12.82 -4.97
C PRO A 13 -7.04 -12.33 -6.41
N GLU A 14 -7.36 -13.16 -7.41
CA GLU A 14 -7.29 -12.76 -8.83
C GLU A 14 -8.28 -11.65 -9.16
N TRP A 15 -9.50 -11.75 -8.63
CA TRP A 15 -10.48 -10.68 -8.68
C TRP A 15 -9.90 -9.35 -8.17
N LYS A 16 -9.23 -9.37 -7.02
CA LYS A 16 -8.60 -8.17 -6.44
C LYS A 16 -7.46 -7.64 -7.31
N LYS A 17 -6.71 -8.51 -7.99
CA LYS A 17 -5.64 -8.12 -8.91
C LYS A 17 -6.23 -7.44 -10.14
N TRP A 18 -7.14 -8.11 -10.85
CA TRP A 18 -7.81 -7.56 -12.03
C TRP A 18 -8.49 -6.22 -11.75
N TYR A 19 -9.22 -6.11 -10.63
CA TYR A 19 -9.87 -4.85 -10.24
C TYR A 19 -8.88 -3.69 -10.03
N ARG A 20 -7.64 -3.94 -9.62
CA ARG A 20 -6.61 -2.90 -9.42
C ARG A 20 -5.95 -2.43 -10.71
N GLU A 21 -6.11 -3.21 -11.77
CA GLU A 21 -5.46 -3.05 -13.08
C GLU A 21 -6.52 -2.83 -14.18
N ILE A 22 -7.74 -2.47 -13.78
CA ILE A 22 -8.86 -2.28 -14.69
C ILE A 22 -8.67 -1.04 -15.56
N GLU A 23 -8.90 -1.21 -16.86
CA GLU A 23 -8.87 -0.17 -17.87
C GLU A 23 -10.13 -0.19 -18.74
N ASN A 24 -10.21 0.75 -19.67
CA ASN A 24 -11.35 0.94 -20.56
C ASN A 24 -11.35 -0.05 -21.74
N TYR A 25 -11.55 -1.33 -21.43
CA TYR A 25 -11.56 -2.42 -22.42
C TYR A 25 -12.84 -3.26 -22.36
N THR A 26 -12.96 -4.17 -23.32
CA THR A 26 -13.87 -5.31 -23.22
C THR A 26 -13.09 -6.53 -22.76
N TYR A 27 -13.43 -7.03 -21.57
CA TYR A 27 -12.83 -8.21 -20.99
C TYR A 27 -13.67 -9.45 -21.28
N ILE A 28 -13.02 -10.53 -21.67
CA ILE A 28 -13.60 -11.88 -21.69
C ILE A 28 -13.01 -12.60 -20.48
N ILE A 29 -13.79 -12.70 -19.41
CA ILE A 29 -13.36 -13.25 -18.13
C ILE A 29 -13.81 -14.71 -18.05
N SER A 30 -12.88 -15.64 -18.15
CA SER A 30 -13.10 -17.05 -17.80
C SER A 30 -13.10 -17.19 -16.28
N HIS A 31 -14.03 -17.96 -15.72
CA HIS A 31 -14.11 -18.19 -14.27
C HIS A 31 -14.63 -19.60 -13.94
N ASP A 32 -14.13 -20.20 -12.85
CA ASP A 32 -14.62 -21.49 -12.35
C ASP A 32 -16.08 -21.39 -11.90
N ALA A 33 -16.95 -22.16 -12.58
CA ALA A 33 -18.35 -22.24 -12.29
C ALA A 33 -18.64 -22.69 -10.84
N ASN A 34 -17.83 -23.59 -10.28
CA ASN A 34 -18.00 -24.10 -8.91
C ASN A 34 -17.75 -23.03 -7.85
N GLN A 35 -16.85 -22.09 -8.12
CA GLN A 35 -16.53 -21.05 -7.16
C GLN A 35 -17.54 -19.90 -7.22
N TRP A 36 -17.95 -19.52 -8.43
CA TRP A 36 -18.70 -18.27 -8.63
C TRP A 36 -20.20 -18.45 -8.71
N HIS A 37 -20.71 -19.65 -8.93
CA HIS A 37 -22.15 -19.90 -9.02
C HIS A 37 -22.63 -20.71 -7.81
N VAL A 38 -23.64 -20.21 -7.11
CA VAL A 38 -24.25 -20.93 -5.96
C VAL A 38 -25.19 -22.03 -6.45
N ASN A 39 -25.90 -21.78 -7.55
CA ASN A 39 -26.77 -22.73 -8.22
C ASN A 39 -26.52 -22.64 -9.72
N ARG A 40 -25.97 -23.69 -10.34
CA ARG A 40 -25.73 -23.73 -11.80
C ARG A 40 -27.01 -23.67 -12.64
N ARG A 41 -28.18 -23.92 -12.04
CA ARG A 41 -29.50 -23.83 -12.68
C ARG A 41 -30.10 -22.41 -12.68
N GLY A 42 -29.45 -21.44 -12.03
CA GLY A 42 -29.87 -20.04 -12.03
C GLY A 42 -28.78 -19.14 -12.61
N ASN A 43 -29.18 -18.02 -13.23
CA ASN A 43 -28.27 -16.99 -13.77
C ASN A 43 -27.51 -16.20 -12.67
N SER A 44 -27.25 -16.82 -11.51
CA SER A 44 -26.69 -16.19 -10.31
C SER A 44 -25.17 -16.35 -10.26
N CYS A 45 -24.45 -15.55 -11.03
CA CYS A 45 -22.99 -15.46 -10.96
C CYS A 45 -22.56 -14.42 -9.90
N LYS A 46 -21.85 -14.85 -8.85
CA LYS A 46 -21.31 -13.96 -7.81
C LYS A 46 -20.30 -12.97 -8.39
N LEU A 47 -19.50 -13.39 -9.37
CA LEU A 47 -18.51 -12.52 -10.02
C LEU A 47 -19.19 -11.40 -10.79
N HIS A 48 -20.23 -11.72 -11.57
CA HIS A 48 -21.09 -10.74 -12.23
C HIS A 48 -21.61 -9.68 -11.25
N SER A 49 -22.25 -10.12 -10.16
CA SER A 49 -22.81 -9.20 -9.16
C SER A 49 -21.74 -8.34 -8.48
N ARG A 50 -20.54 -8.90 -8.22
CA ARG A 50 -19.40 -8.15 -7.68
C ARG A 50 -18.93 -7.06 -8.64
N ILE A 51 -18.73 -7.39 -9.92
CA ILE A 51 -18.31 -6.45 -10.96
C ILE A 51 -19.35 -5.34 -11.09
N HIS A 52 -20.62 -5.70 -11.26
CA HIS A 52 -21.72 -4.77 -11.42
C HIS A 52 -21.79 -3.79 -10.24
N PHE A 53 -21.87 -4.30 -9.01
CA PHE A 53 -21.95 -3.47 -7.80
C PHE A 53 -20.73 -2.57 -7.59
N LYS A 54 -19.54 -3.01 -8.01
CA LYS A 54 -18.33 -2.20 -7.84
C LYS A 54 -18.26 -1.04 -8.80
N PHE A 55 -18.52 -1.27 -10.10
CA PHE A 55 -18.37 -0.22 -11.11
C PHE A 55 -19.58 0.69 -11.21
N THR A 56 -20.80 0.23 -10.91
CA THR A 56 -21.98 1.11 -10.79
C THR A 56 -21.82 2.18 -9.71
N LYS A 57 -20.98 1.93 -8.70
CA LYS A 57 -20.64 2.91 -7.65
C LYS A 57 -19.58 3.93 -8.05
N TRP A 58 -19.07 3.91 -9.27
CA TRP A 58 -18.17 4.93 -9.78
C TRP A 58 -18.99 5.96 -10.53
N LYS A 59 -18.97 7.21 -10.07
CA LYS A 59 -19.67 8.31 -10.74
C LYS A 59 -19.16 8.42 -12.18
N GLY A 60 -20.08 8.36 -13.16
CA GLY A 60 -19.74 8.44 -14.58
C GLY A 60 -19.25 7.14 -15.24
N ALA A 61 -19.18 6.02 -14.50
CA ALA A 61 -18.83 4.74 -15.09
C ALA A 61 -20.01 4.10 -15.85
N LYS A 62 -19.70 3.38 -16.92
CA LYS A 62 -20.62 2.48 -17.64
C LYS A 62 -20.03 1.07 -17.60
N CYS A 63 -20.84 0.09 -17.21
CA CYS A 63 -20.43 -1.31 -17.13
C CYS A 63 -21.53 -2.15 -17.77
N LEU A 64 -21.18 -2.87 -18.83
CA LEU A 64 -22.05 -3.85 -19.47
C LEU A 64 -21.47 -5.23 -19.20
N ILE A 65 -22.26 -6.11 -18.63
CA ILE A 65 -21.85 -7.47 -18.32
C ILE A 65 -22.83 -8.44 -18.97
N ARG A 66 -22.31 -9.44 -19.67
CA ARG A 66 -23.11 -10.54 -20.22
C ARG A 66 -22.43 -11.86 -19.92
N HIS A 67 -23.23 -12.85 -19.57
CA HIS A 67 -22.74 -14.22 -19.51
C HIS A 67 -22.81 -14.84 -20.90
N ASP A 68 -21.84 -15.68 -21.23
CA ASP A 68 -22.02 -16.63 -22.31
C ASP A 68 -22.96 -17.79 -21.92
N ALA A 69 -23.37 -18.57 -22.92
CA ALA A 69 -24.32 -19.66 -22.75
C ALA A 69 -23.79 -20.82 -21.88
N SER A 70 -22.47 -21.03 -21.88
CA SER A 70 -21.81 -22.10 -21.10
C SER A 70 -21.63 -21.77 -19.62
N MET A 71 -21.95 -20.53 -19.20
CA MET A 71 -21.90 -20.09 -17.80
C MET A 71 -20.49 -20.09 -17.17
N ASP A 72 -19.44 -20.19 -17.99
CA ASP A 72 -18.02 -20.16 -17.62
C ASP A 72 -17.30 -18.88 -18.06
N LYS A 73 -17.91 -18.02 -18.90
CA LYS A 73 -17.31 -16.73 -19.29
C LYS A 73 -18.23 -15.52 -19.11
N LEU A 74 -17.67 -14.43 -18.59
CA LEU A 74 -18.30 -13.12 -18.54
C LEU A 74 -17.67 -12.17 -19.56
N TRP A 75 -18.50 -11.64 -20.44
CA TRP A 75 -18.17 -10.51 -21.29
C TRP A 75 -18.43 -9.22 -20.51
N VAL A 76 -17.37 -8.47 -20.22
CA VAL A 76 -17.42 -7.28 -19.36
C VAL A 76 -16.84 -6.11 -20.12
N THR A 77 -17.69 -5.20 -20.60
CA THR A 77 -17.24 -3.93 -21.17
C THR A 77 -17.30 -2.85 -20.10
N VAL A 78 -16.16 -2.26 -19.77
CA VAL A 78 -16.06 -1.20 -18.76
C VAL A 78 -15.64 0.11 -19.43
N ARG A 79 -16.35 1.19 -19.11
CA ARG A 79 -15.91 2.56 -19.35
C ARG A 79 -15.89 3.31 -18.03
N LEU A 80 -14.71 3.73 -17.62
CA LEU A 80 -14.42 4.45 -16.40
C LEU A 80 -13.98 5.87 -16.75
N PRO A 81 -14.29 6.85 -15.90
CA PRO A 81 -13.81 8.22 -16.05
C PRO A 81 -12.28 8.28 -15.95
N ASP A 82 -11.71 9.30 -16.58
CA ASP A 82 -10.29 9.64 -16.50
C ASP A 82 -9.99 10.35 -15.19
N ASN A 83 -9.93 9.55 -14.11
CA ASN A 83 -9.43 10.00 -12.82
C ASN A 83 -8.37 9.01 -12.31
N PHE A 84 -7.19 9.52 -11.98
CA PHE A 84 -6.03 8.72 -11.67
C PHE A 84 -5.44 9.08 -10.31
N CYS A 85 -4.84 8.10 -9.66
CA CYS A 85 -4.18 8.29 -8.38
C CYS A 85 -2.92 9.15 -8.56
N GLU A 86 -2.82 10.25 -7.82
CA GLU A 86 -1.71 11.21 -7.89
C GLU A 86 -0.31 10.59 -7.70
N LEU A 87 -0.22 9.45 -7.00
CA LEU A 87 1.07 8.81 -6.68
C LEU A 87 1.45 7.57 -7.50
N CYS A 88 0.49 6.91 -8.16
CA CYS A 88 0.78 5.66 -8.87
C CYS A 88 0.04 5.53 -10.19
N GLU A 89 -0.63 6.60 -10.62
CA GLU A 89 -1.30 6.73 -11.93
C GLU A 89 -2.38 5.70 -12.21
N ARG A 90 -2.73 4.86 -11.23
CA ARG A 90 -3.84 3.90 -11.36
C ARG A 90 -5.16 4.62 -11.40
N ARG A 91 -6.06 4.13 -12.24
CA ARG A 91 -7.42 4.64 -12.32
C ARG A 91 -8.19 4.45 -11.01
N ILE A 92 -8.88 5.49 -10.56
CA ILE A 92 -9.64 5.52 -9.30
C ILE A 92 -10.98 6.25 -9.47
N LYS A 93 -11.83 6.16 -8.44
CA LYS A 93 -13.10 6.88 -8.42
C LYS A 93 -12.87 8.40 -8.43
N VAL A 94 -13.75 9.14 -9.10
CA VAL A 94 -13.68 10.60 -9.27
C VAL A 94 -13.71 11.38 -7.93
N ASP A 95 -14.29 10.81 -6.89
CA ASP A 95 -14.37 11.42 -5.55
C ASP A 95 -13.08 11.25 -4.72
N LYS A 96 -11.99 10.74 -5.32
CA LYS A 96 -10.74 10.44 -4.63
C LYS A 96 -9.53 10.97 -5.40
N SER A 97 -8.55 11.46 -4.65
CA SER A 97 -7.21 11.83 -5.15
C SER A 97 -6.20 10.67 -5.11
N LEU A 98 -6.37 9.74 -4.15
CA LEU A 98 -5.46 8.62 -3.94
C LEU A 98 -6.20 7.27 -3.99
N CYS A 99 -5.54 6.27 -4.58
CA CYS A 99 -5.97 4.89 -4.43
C CYS A 99 -5.80 4.43 -2.98
N MET A 100 -6.62 3.46 -2.53
CA MET A 100 -6.59 3.00 -1.14
C MET A 100 -5.18 2.55 -0.67
N PRO A 101 -4.38 1.79 -1.46
CA PRO A 101 -3.02 1.46 -1.09
C PRO A 101 -2.12 2.69 -0.86
N CYS A 102 -2.18 3.67 -1.77
CA CYS A 102 -1.40 4.91 -1.65
C CYS A 102 -1.87 5.77 -0.48
N ALA A 103 -3.19 5.85 -0.24
CA ALA A 103 -3.75 6.53 0.92
C ALA A 103 -3.27 5.89 2.23
N VAL A 104 -3.33 4.55 2.35
CA VAL A 104 -2.81 3.84 3.54
C VAL A 104 -1.32 4.07 3.71
N ARG A 105 -0.53 3.99 2.63
CA ARG A 105 0.92 4.25 2.67
C ARG A 105 1.18 5.66 3.20
N ARG A 106 0.57 6.68 2.58
CA ARG A 106 0.66 8.08 3.03
C ARG A 106 0.25 8.25 4.48
N THR A 107 -0.86 7.65 4.92
CA THR A 107 -1.30 7.73 6.32
C THR A 107 -0.30 7.06 7.27
N LYS A 108 0.29 5.91 6.93
CA LYS A 108 1.34 5.26 7.73
C LYS A 108 2.63 6.08 7.77
N ASP A 109 2.96 6.75 6.66
CA ASP A 109 4.11 7.63 6.54
C ASP A 109 3.94 8.88 7.38
N LEU A 110 2.72 9.44 7.45
CA LEU A 110 2.38 10.58 8.29
C LEU A 110 2.20 10.19 9.77
N LYS A 111 1.72 8.98 10.07
CA LYS A 111 1.45 8.53 11.45
C LYS A 111 2.70 8.70 12.30
N PRO A 112 2.69 9.59 13.29
CA PRO A 112 3.91 9.88 14.02
C PRO A 112 4.46 8.65 14.77
N PHE A 113 5.76 8.63 14.98
CA PHE A 113 6.43 7.53 15.65
C PHE A 113 6.51 7.84 17.15
N TYR A 114 5.73 7.11 17.97
CA TYR A 114 5.68 7.27 19.44
C TYR A 114 5.52 8.74 19.89
N ASP A 115 4.31 9.29 19.80
CA ASP A 115 4.03 10.71 20.11
C ASP A 115 4.04 11.09 21.57
N HIS A 116 3.77 10.13 22.45
CA HIS A 116 3.72 10.35 23.89
C HIS A 116 5.11 10.37 24.55
N TYR A 117 6.18 10.24 23.76
CA TYR A 117 7.55 10.25 24.22
C TYR A 117 8.11 11.68 24.19
N GLN A 118 8.98 12.01 25.15
CA GLN A 118 9.71 13.27 25.18
C GLN A 118 10.73 13.29 24.05
N ILE A 119 10.63 14.28 23.16
CA ILE A 119 11.50 14.37 21.99
C ILE A 119 12.85 14.95 22.41
N ARG A 120 13.94 14.25 22.05
CA ARG A 120 15.29 14.80 22.01
C ARG A 120 15.74 14.80 20.56
N GLU A 121 16.06 15.96 20.04
CA GLU A 121 16.41 16.13 18.63
C GLU A 121 17.87 16.55 18.51
N ILE A 122 18.60 15.88 17.62
CA ILE A 122 20.01 16.16 17.34
C ILE A 122 20.26 16.18 15.84
N THR A 123 21.31 16.89 15.44
CA THR A 123 21.79 16.93 14.06
C THR A 123 23.23 16.44 14.04
N VAL A 124 23.54 15.50 13.13
CA VAL A 124 24.83 14.80 13.11
C VAL A 124 25.35 14.60 11.69
N LEU A 125 26.67 14.54 11.54
CA LEU A 125 27.34 14.08 10.33
C LEU A 125 27.60 12.56 10.40
N THR A 126 28.04 11.96 9.29
CA THR A 126 28.33 10.52 9.21
C THR A 126 29.41 10.07 10.21
N GLN A 127 30.34 10.95 10.55
CA GLN A 127 31.42 10.68 11.52
C GLN A 127 30.94 10.63 12.98
N ASP A 128 29.73 11.12 13.27
CA ASP A 128 29.23 11.30 14.64
C ASP A 128 28.27 10.19 15.10
N PHE A 129 28.23 9.05 14.41
CA PHE A 129 27.31 7.96 14.78
C PHE A 129 27.57 7.37 16.17
N GLU A 130 28.81 7.42 16.64
CA GLU A 130 29.17 7.03 18.00
C GLU A 130 28.53 7.96 19.05
N TYR A 131 28.41 9.26 18.75
CA TYR A 131 27.69 10.21 19.61
C TYR A 131 26.20 9.87 19.69
N VAL A 132 25.58 9.54 18.55
CA VAL A 132 24.18 9.08 18.50
C VAL A 132 23.99 7.83 19.38
N TYR A 133 24.90 6.86 19.26
CA TYR A 133 24.86 5.63 20.04
C TYR A 133 24.94 5.90 21.54
N ARG A 134 25.90 6.72 21.98
CA ARG A 134 26.05 7.06 23.41
C ARG A 134 24.84 7.80 23.94
N LEU A 135 24.35 8.81 23.21
CA LEU A 135 23.16 9.56 23.60
C LEU A 135 21.97 8.62 23.76
N PHE A 136 21.71 7.78 22.75
CA PHE A 136 20.63 6.79 22.82
C PHE A 136 20.81 5.83 23.99
N LYS A 137 22.03 5.36 24.28
CA LYS A 137 22.32 4.48 25.41
C LYS A 137 21.92 5.10 26.75
N TYR A 138 22.17 6.38 26.98
CA TYR A 138 21.90 7.06 28.26
C TYR A 138 20.53 7.74 28.38
N MET A 139 19.77 7.85 27.29
CA MET A 139 18.42 8.44 27.32
C MET A 139 17.42 7.69 28.19
N GLY A 140 16.40 8.39 28.70
CA GLY A 140 15.31 7.79 29.44
C GLY A 140 14.44 6.88 28.57
N ILE A 141 13.66 6.00 29.19
CA ILE A 141 12.79 5.06 28.44
C ILE A 141 11.59 5.76 27.83
N LYS A 142 11.19 6.93 28.37
CA LYS A 142 10.14 7.77 27.79
C LYS A 142 10.67 8.76 26.75
N ASP A 143 11.98 8.70 26.42
CA ASP A 143 12.58 9.63 25.47
C ASP A 143 12.60 9.02 24.06
N LYS A 144 12.30 9.86 23.07
CA LYS A 144 12.44 9.56 21.64
C LYS A 144 13.59 10.38 21.08
N LEU A 145 14.60 9.70 20.53
CA LEU A 145 15.71 10.35 19.84
C LEU A 145 15.34 10.57 18.38
N VAL A 146 15.35 11.81 17.94
CA VAL A 146 15.20 12.20 16.53
C VAL A 146 16.57 12.67 16.04
N VAL A 147 17.11 11.97 15.07
CA VAL A 147 18.45 12.24 14.53
C VAL A 147 18.31 12.76 13.10
N HIS A 148 18.71 13.99 12.86
CA HIS A 148 18.84 14.56 11.51
C HIS A 148 20.24 14.29 10.99
N HIS A 149 20.32 13.57 9.87
CA HIS A 149 21.60 13.22 9.25
C HIS A 149 21.95 14.23 8.16
N LEU A 150 23.03 14.98 8.37
CA LEU A 150 23.61 15.90 7.38
C LEU A 150 24.60 15.18 6.46
N ASP A 151 24.76 15.73 5.24
CA ASP A 151 25.80 15.36 4.28
C ASP A 151 25.90 13.87 3.93
N CYS A 152 24.75 13.19 3.88
CA CYS A 152 24.66 11.81 3.43
C CYS A 152 24.46 11.73 1.90
N ASN A 153 25.50 11.33 1.19
CA ASN A 153 25.47 11.14 -0.27
C ASN A 153 24.81 9.82 -0.71
N HIS A 154 24.40 8.96 0.22
CA HIS A 154 23.72 7.71 -0.12
C HIS A 154 22.22 7.91 -0.39
N VAL A 155 21.70 7.13 -1.33
CA VAL A 155 20.28 7.14 -1.74
C VAL A 155 19.35 6.78 -0.57
N ILE A 156 19.79 5.89 0.32
CA ILE A 156 19.05 5.43 1.49
C ILE A 156 19.52 6.21 2.73
N ARG A 157 19.27 7.52 2.71
CA ARG A 157 19.69 8.43 3.79
C ARG A 157 19.19 7.94 5.15
N CYS A 158 20.02 8.10 6.17
CA CYS A 158 19.74 7.80 7.58
C CYS A 158 19.56 6.32 7.97
N GLU A 159 19.46 5.38 7.02
CA GLU A 159 19.53 3.95 7.35
C GLU A 159 20.89 3.55 7.93
N HIS A 160 21.96 4.30 7.65
CA HIS A 160 23.28 4.06 8.24
C HIS A 160 23.28 4.18 9.76
N ILE A 161 22.55 5.14 10.33
CA ILE A 161 22.43 5.28 11.79
C ILE A 161 21.77 4.02 12.35
N ARG A 162 20.68 3.57 11.70
CA ARG A 162 19.97 2.35 12.09
C ARG A 162 20.89 1.13 11.97
N TRP A 163 21.67 1.03 10.89
CA TRP A 163 22.61 -0.05 10.66
C TRP A 163 23.74 -0.06 11.70
N PHE A 164 24.34 1.11 11.98
CA PHE A 164 25.37 1.28 12.99
C PHE A 164 24.89 0.86 14.38
N ILE A 165 23.69 1.31 14.79
CA ILE A 165 23.09 0.94 16.08
C ILE A 165 22.77 -0.57 16.13
N ASN A 166 22.30 -1.15 15.03
CA ASN A 166 22.05 -2.59 14.95
C ASN A 166 23.33 -3.41 15.10
N ASN A 167 24.42 -3.00 14.46
CA ASN A 167 25.71 -3.69 14.57
C ASN A 167 26.30 -3.58 15.98
N ASN A 168 26.01 -2.51 16.71
CA ASN A 168 26.48 -2.27 18.07
C ASN A 168 25.41 -2.61 19.14
N ARG A 169 24.40 -3.40 18.78
CA ARG A 169 23.21 -3.66 19.63
C ARG A 169 23.52 -4.39 20.94
N ASN A 170 24.63 -5.12 21.04
CA ASN A 170 24.91 -6.01 22.17
C ASN A 170 24.79 -5.34 23.54
N ASN A 171 25.07 -4.04 23.62
CA ASN A 171 25.02 -3.25 24.86
C ASN A 171 23.85 -2.25 24.93
N LEU A 172 22.86 -2.38 24.04
CA LEU A 172 21.69 -1.51 23.99
C LEU A 172 20.43 -2.22 24.49
N PRO A 173 19.52 -1.49 25.17
CA PRO A 173 18.19 -1.99 25.44
C PRO A 173 17.45 -2.29 24.13
N LYS A 174 16.42 -3.15 24.19
CA LYS A 174 15.53 -3.37 23.05
C LYS A 174 14.96 -2.03 22.61
N TYR A 175 14.89 -1.80 21.29
CA TYR A 175 14.46 -0.52 20.75
C TYR A 175 13.66 -0.71 19.46
N SER A 176 12.92 0.34 19.09
CA SER A 176 12.28 0.48 17.78
C SER A 176 12.92 1.65 17.04
N SER A 177 12.94 1.57 15.72
CA SER A 177 13.45 2.63 14.86
C SER A 177 12.52 2.87 13.67
N LYS A 178 12.41 4.12 13.25
CA LYS A 178 11.73 4.51 12.00
C LYS A 178 12.60 5.52 11.26
N VAL A 179 12.91 5.22 10.01
CA VAL A 179 13.62 6.15 9.11
C VAL A 179 12.58 6.90 8.29
N ARG A 180 12.75 8.21 8.17
CA ARG A 180 11.92 9.09 7.34
C ARG A 180 12.80 10.11 6.64
N GLU A 181 12.95 9.96 5.34
CA GLU A 181 13.71 10.90 4.50
C GLU A 181 15.12 11.20 5.08
N ARG A 182 15.27 12.34 5.75
CA ARG A 182 16.53 12.85 6.31
C ARG A 182 16.66 12.69 7.83
N ARG A 183 15.76 11.92 8.46
CA ARG A 183 15.83 11.64 9.89
C ARG A 183 15.63 10.18 10.26
N THR A 184 16.26 9.79 11.36
CA THR A 184 16.06 8.50 12.03
C THR A 184 15.49 8.75 13.43
N GLU A 185 14.34 8.15 13.72
CA GLU A 185 13.67 8.22 15.01
C GLU A 185 13.90 6.91 15.78
N LEU A 186 14.30 6.98 17.06
CA LEU A 186 14.65 5.83 17.91
C LEU A 186 13.95 5.92 19.27
N VAL A 187 13.40 4.80 19.75
CA VAL A 187 12.78 4.69 21.09
C VAL A 187 13.18 3.39 21.77
N LYS A 188 13.34 3.41 23.09
CA LYS A 188 13.58 2.20 23.90
C LYS A 188 12.27 1.48 24.21
N PHE A 189 12.32 0.16 24.34
CA PHE A 189 11.24 -0.65 24.87
C PHE A 189 11.48 -0.98 26.35
N ILE A 190 10.40 -0.93 27.13
CA ILE A 190 10.31 -1.65 28.40
C ILE A 190 9.89 -3.09 28.05
N LYS A 191 10.62 -4.07 28.59
CA LYS A 191 10.12 -5.45 28.66
C LYS A 191 9.20 -5.56 29.86
#